data_AF-W5MN10-F1
#
_entry.id   AF-W5MN10-F1
#
_cell.length_a   1.000
_cell.length_b   1.000
_cell.length_c   1.000
_cell.angle_alpha   90.00
_cell.angle_beta   90.00
_cell.angle_gamma   90.00
#
_symmetry.space_group_name_H-M   'P 1'
#
loop_
_entity.id
_entity.type
_entity.pdbx_description
1 polymer ?
#
loop_
_entity_poly.entity_id
_entity_poly.type
_entity_poly.pdbx_seq_one_letter_code
_entity_poly.pdbx_strand_id
1 'polypeptide(L)'
;MRSSFKDLLQVLYPLFQDGGPSSFSQLMNSVSDLFCGYPEGGGTRVFSFNWYEDNNYKAFLGINNTHGKAHYIYDKTTTPFCNALMQNLESNPVTKIVWNSVKPLLMGKILYAPDSPAVRQILKNANTTFEELERLRSMGKAWEEVSPQLWDFFQNSVQMNMIRNTIKNPTVADFIDRNLEDTELSSKDILNFLYNGPPEDRPEDMPEFDWRNIFNLTDQVIRMFNDYGECLNLNKFVGHADEDQLTHQALYLLEENKFWAGLTFLDMYPWTDKLPAHLKFKIRMDIDAVERTNKIKDRYWDPGPRADPVEDLRYIWGGFAYLQDMIEHGIIKSQTNKDTLLGVYVQQIPYPCYVDDLFMLTLNRCFPIFMVLAWIYSVSMTVKGIVLEKELRLKDTLKTMGVSNGVIWCTWFIDSFIMMAASTTLLTIIIMVRA
;
A
#
# COMPACT_ATOMS: atom_id res chain seq x y z
N MET A 1 14.62 -25.65 4.19
CA MET A 1 15.06 -25.43 2.78
C MET A 1 14.47 -26.47 1.81
N ARG A 2 14.39 -27.76 2.15
CA ARG A 2 13.95 -28.83 1.23
C ARG A 2 12.45 -28.83 0.86
N SER A 3 11.56 -28.55 1.82
CA SER A 3 10.13 -28.31 1.55
C SER A 3 9.94 -27.04 0.70
N SER A 4 10.61 -25.96 1.11
CA SER A 4 10.52 -24.65 0.46
C SER A 4 10.82 -24.65 -1.04
N PHE A 5 11.78 -25.42 -1.55
CA PHE A 5 12.05 -25.46 -3.00
C PHE A 5 11.01 -26.28 -3.78
N LYS A 6 10.53 -27.39 -3.20
CA LYS A 6 9.45 -28.23 -3.79
C LYS A 6 8.14 -27.45 -3.83
N ASP A 7 7.81 -26.77 -2.73
CA ASP A 7 6.65 -25.89 -2.60
C ASP A 7 6.75 -24.71 -3.58
N LEU A 8 7.93 -24.07 -3.68
CA LEU A 8 8.17 -22.98 -4.64
C LEU A 8 8.03 -23.43 -6.09
N LEU A 9 8.53 -24.60 -6.46
CA LEU A 9 8.32 -25.18 -7.79
C LEU A 9 6.85 -25.47 -8.05
N GLN A 10 6.11 -25.97 -7.05
CA GLN A 10 4.69 -26.26 -7.18
C GLN A 10 3.84 -24.98 -7.36
N VAL A 11 4.20 -23.87 -6.70
CA VAL A 11 3.54 -22.57 -6.90
C VAL A 11 3.91 -21.93 -8.23
N LEU A 12 5.16 -22.06 -8.68
CA LEU A 12 5.66 -21.42 -9.91
C LEU A 12 5.28 -22.17 -11.19
N TYR A 13 5.23 -23.51 -11.17
CA TYR A 13 4.95 -24.35 -12.34
C TYR A 13 3.71 -23.93 -13.17
N PRO A 14 2.53 -23.63 -12.59
CA PRO A 14 1.36 -23.17 -13.34
C PRO A 14 1.49 -21.76 -13.95
N LEU A 15 2.43 -20.93 -13.47
CA LEU A 15 2.69 -19.60 -14.03
C LEU A 15 3.42 -19.68 -15.39
N PHE A 16 4.10 -20.81 -15.66
CA PHE A 16 5.01 -21.01 -16.79
C PHE A 16 4.54 -22.06 -17.80
N GLN A 17 3.35 -22.66 -17.64
CA GLN A 17 2.77 -23.54 -18.66
C GLN A 17 2.23 -22.74 -19.86
N ASP A 18 2.39 -23.30 -21.07
CA ASP A 18 1.80 -22.78 -22.32
C ASP A 18 0.26 -22.78 -22.21
N GLY A 19 -0.28 -21.61 -21.85
CA GLY A 19 -1.69 -21.41 -21.51
C GLY A 19 -1.90 -20.28 -20.51
N GLY A 20 -0.89 -20.02 -19.65
CA GLY A 20 -0.90 -18.95 -18.64
C GLY A 20 -2.09 -19.00 -17.67
N PRO A 21 -2.08 -18.21 -16.59
CA PRO A 21 -3.28 -18.02 -15.79
C PRO A 21 -4.36 -17.33 -16.64
N SER A 22 -5.49 -18.01 -16.82
CA SER A 22 -6.64 -17.54 -17.63
C SER A 22 -7.24 -16.22 -17.14
N SER A 23 -6.93 -15.79 -15.90
CA SER A 23 -7.44 -14.57 -15.29
C SER A 23 -6.41 -13.89 -14.38
N PHE A 24 -6.47 -12.55 -14.31
CA PHE A 24 -5.60 -11.73 -13.46
C PHE A 24 -5.68 -12.09 -11.97
N SER A 25 -6.86 -12.50 -11.49
CA SER A 25 -7.05 -12.95 -10.11
C SER A 25 -6.30 -14.24 -9.79
N GLN A 26 -6.26 -15.18 -10.73
CA GLN A 26 -5.52 -16.43 -10.57
C GLN A 26 -4.01 -16.16 -10.52
N LEU A 27 -3.51 -15.24 -11.36
CA LEU A 27 -2.12 -14.78 -11.31
C LEU A 27 -1.77 -14.13 -9.97
N MET A 28 -2.62 -13.21 -9.49
CA MET A 28 -2.39 -12.52 -8.21
C MET A 28 -2.46 -13.46 -7.00
N ASN A 29 -3.30 -14.48 -7.04
CA ASN A 29 -3.35 -15.49 -5.98
C ASN A 29 -2.04 -16.29 -5.92
N SER A 30 -1.54 -16.77 -7.06
CA SER A 30 -0.26 -17.50 -7.11
C SER A 30 0.92 -16.64 -6.63
N VAL A 31 0.94 -15.35 -6.98
CA VAL A 31 1.95 -14.40 -6.49
C VAL A 31 1.81 -14.17 -4.97
N SER A 32 0.59 -14.01 -4.47
CA SER A 32 0.33 -13.85 -3.04
C SER A 32 0.78 -15.07 -2.24
N ASP A 33 0.54 -16.28 -2.74
CA ASP A 33 0.96 -17.52 -2.07
C ASP A 33 2.49 -17.65 -2.03
N LEU A 34 3.19 -17.16 -3.06
CA LEU A 34 4.66 -17.15 -3.12
C LEU A 34 5.30 -16.19 -2.11
N PHE A 35 4.77 -14.97 -1.99
CA PHE A 35 5.40 -13.91 -1.20
C PHE A 35 4.86 -13.77 0.21
N CYS A 36 3.55 -13.95 0.39
CA CYS A 36 2.86 -13.63 1.65
C CYS A 36 2.43 -14.88 2.42
N GLY A 37 2.16 -16.00 1.73
CA GLY A 37 1.82 -17.31 2.30
C GLY A 37 0.73 -17.27 3.39
N TYR A 38 -0.52 -17.60 3.05
CA TYR A 38 -1.56 -17.78 4.08
C TYR A 38 -1.60 -19.23 4.56
N PRO A 39 -1.17 -19.55 5.80
CA PRO A 39 -1.08 -20.93 6.26
C PRO A 39 -2.43 -21.64 6.44
N GLU A 40 -3.56 -20.92 6.45
CA GLU A 40 -4.86 -21.52 6.84
C GLU A 40 -6.04 -21.21 5.91
N GLY A 41 -5.84 -20.61 4.73
CA GLY A 41 -6.96 -20.24 3.84
C GLY A 41 -8.00 -19.28 4.48
N GLY A 42 -7.67 -18.73 5.67
CA GLY A 42 -8.53 -17.93 6.54
C GLY A 42 -8.17 -16.45 6.57
N GLY A 43 -7.42 -15.95 5.59
CA GLY A 43 -7.35 -14.52 5.33
C GLY A 43 -8.67 -14.09 4.69
N THR A 44 -9.39 -13.14 5.29
CA THR A 44 -10.50 -12.47 4.62
C THR A 44 -10.01 -11.99 3.25
N ARG A 45 -10.54 -12.58 2.16
CA ARG A 45 -10.35 -12.14 0.76
C ARG A 45 -10.89 -10.74 0.48
N VAL A 46 -11.18 -10.01 1.53
CA VAL A 46 -11.74 -8.68 1.49
C VAL A 46 -10.51 -7.78 1.59
N PHE A 47 -10.04 -7.29 0.45
CA PHE A 47 -9.60 -5.91 0.46
C PHE A 47 -10.77 -5.17 1.11
N SER A 48 -10.59 -4.62 2.32
CA SER A 48 -11.62 -3.80 2.95
C SER A 48 -11.70 -2.46 2.21
N PHE A 49 -11.88 -2.50 0.89
CA PHE A 49 -12.65 -1.49 0.20
C PHE A 49 -14.03 -1.60 0.82
N ASN A 50 -14.32 -0.70 1.75
CA ASN A 50 -15.63 -0.55 2.34
C ASN A 50 -16.58 -0.11 1.22
N TRP A 51 -17.06 -1.08 0.44
CA TRP A 51 -17.80 -0.87 -0.81
C TRP A 51 -19.12 -0.11 -0.59
N TYR A 52 -19.54 -0.01 0.67
CA TYR A 52 -20.76 0.66 1.09
C TYR A 52 -20.58 2.18 1.32
N GLU A 53 -19.36 2.67 1.52
CA GLU A 53 -19.11 4.07 1.87
C GLU A 53 -18.34 4.87 0.80
N ASP A 54 -17.54 4.20 -0.03
CA ASP A 54 -16.77 4.90 -1.05
C ASP A 54 -17.51 5.05 -2.38
N ASN A 55 -18.29 6.14 -2.47
CA ASN A 55 -18.49 6.83 -3.76
C ASN A 55 -17.16 7.25 -4.43
N ASN A 56 -16.04 7.07 -3.73
CA ASN A 56 -14.70 7.24 -4.23
C ASN A 56 -14.27 6.17 -5.24
N TYR A 57 -15.09 5.14 -5.55
CA TYR A 57 -14.81 4.28 -6.71
C TYR A 57 -14.69 5.10 -8.02
N LYS A 58 -15.30 6.29 -8.12
CA LYS A 58 -15.11 7.21 -9.25
C LYS A 58 -13.76 7.94 -9.23
N ALA A 59 -13.20 8.22 -8.05
CA ALA A 59 -11.85 8.73 -7.90
C ALA A 59 -10.81 7.63 -8.13
N PHE A 60 -11.08 6.43 -7.60
CA PHE A 60 -10.34 5.19 -7.86
C PHE A 60 -10.33 4.87 -9.35
N LEU A 61 -11.48 4.69 -10.00
CA LEU A 61 -11.58 4.40 -11.44
C LEU A 61 -11.27 5.60 -12.35
N GLY A 62 -10.94 6.77 -11.80
CA GLY A 62 -10.60 7.98 -12.56
C GLY A 62 -11.69 8.46 -13.54
N ILE A 63 -12.96 8.13 -13.28
CA ILE A 63 -14.08 8.35 -14.21
C ILE A 63 -14.32 9.83 -14.51
N ASN A 64 -13.83 10.74 -13.65
CA ASN A 64 -14.00 12.19 -13.78
C ASN A 64 -12.73 12.98 -14.12
N ASN A 65 -11.62 12.34 -14.51
CA ASN A 65 -10.49 13.10 -15.02
C ASN A 65 -10.79 13.64 -16.42
N THR A 66 -11.28 14.89 -16.43
CA THR A 66 -11.33 15.79 -17.59
C THR A 66 -9.96 16.23 -18.07
N HIS A 67 -8.88 15.81 -17.40
CA HIS A 67 -7.54 15.81 -17.96
C HIS A 67 -7.48 14.76 -19.06
N GLY A 68 -7.55 15.23 -20.31
CA GLY A 68 -7.57 14.41 -21.52
C GLY A 68 -6.54 13.29 -21.51
N LYS A 69 -6.86 12.18 -22.17
CA LYS A 69 -6.00 11.01 -22.38
C LYS A 69 -4.54 11.48 -22.62
N ALA A 70 -3.73 11.49 -21.57
CA ALA A 70 -2.32 11.79 -21.69
C ALA A 70 -1.73 10.65 -22.52
N HIS A 71 -1.33 10.95 -23.76
CA HIS A 71 -0.59 10.01 -24.58
C HIS A 71 0.72 9.69 -23.88
N TYR A 72 1.04 8.40 -23.76
CA TYR A 72 2.32 7.95 -23.21
C TYR A 72 3.48 8.68 -23.90
N ILE A 73 4.34 9.33 -23.11
CA ILE A 73 5.52 10.03 -23.61
C ILE A 73 6.66 9.03 -23.67
N TYR A 74 7.14 8.74 -24.88
CA TYR A 74 8.24 7.79 -25.09
C TYR A 74 9.55 8.34 -24.54
N ASP A 75 10.15 7.61 -23.59
CA ASP A 75 11.45 7.98 -23.02
C ASP A 75 12.58 7.34 -23.85
N LYS A 76 13.48 8.18 -24.38
CA LYS A 76 14.61 7.72 -25.20
C LYS A 76 15.77 7.14 -24.37
N THR A 77 15.74 7.32 -23.05
CA THR A 77 16.79 6.84 -22.14
C THR A 77 16.59 5.39 -21.72
N THR A 78 15.38 4.85 -21.89
CA THR A 78 14.99 3.50 -21.47
C THR A 78 14.91 2.54 -22.65
N THR A 79 14.87 1.24 -22.35
CA THR A 79 14.78 0.19 -23.39
C THR A 79 13.38 0.18 -24.05
N PRO A 80 13.26 -0.32 -25.29
CA PRO A 80 11.96 -0.44 -25.95
C PRO A 80 10.99 -1.35 -25.18
N PHE A 81 11.51 -2.36 -24.49
CA PHE A 81 10.74 -3.23 -23.59
C PHE A 81 10.10 -2.44 -22.45
N CYS A 82 10.90 -1.63 -21.72
CA CYS A 82 10.38 -0.82 -20.62
C CYS A 82 9.31 0.17 -21.10
N ASN A 83 9.53 0.82 -22.24
CA ASN A 83 8.54 1.73 -22.81
C ASN A 83 7.22 1.01 -23.13
N ALA A 84 7.28 -0.19 -23.71
CA ALA A 84 6.09 -0.99 -23.99
C ALA A 84 5.37 -1.45 -22.70
N LEU A 85 6.13 -1.85 -21.68
CA LEU A 85 5.59 -2.21 -20.37
C LEU A 85 4.86 -1.04 -19.71
N MET A 86 5.47 0.13 -19.69
CA MET A 86 4.91 1.36 -19.10
C MET A 86 3.64 1.80 -19.85
N GLN A 87 3.66 1.72 -21.18
CA GLN A 87 2.49 2.00 -22.01
C GLN A 87 1.33 1.04 -21.69
N ASN A 88 1.61 -0.25 -21.51
CA ASN A 88 0.60 -1.23 -21.12
C ASN A 88 0.01 -0.94 -19.73
N LEU A 89 0.87 -0.62 -18.75
CA LEU A 89 0.45 -0.30 -17.39
C LEU A 89 -0.39 0.99 -17.31
N GLU A 90 -0.08 2.00 -18.11
CA GLU A 90 -0.84 3.26 -18.18
C GLU A 90 -2.13 3.14 -19.01
N SER A 91 -2.24 2.15 -19.90
CA SER A 91 -3.40 1.96 -20.77
C SER A 91 -4.62 1.36 -20.07
N ASN A 92 -4.42 0.46 -19.11
CA ASN A 92 -5.50 -0.19 -18.37
C ASN A 92 -5.84 0.65 -17.12
N PRO A 93 -7.12 1.01 -16.89
CA PRO A 93 -7.51 1.90 -15.81
C PRO A 93 -7.14 1.37 -14.42
N VAL A 94 -7.23 0.05 -14.19
CA VAL A 94 -6.92 -0.54 -12.88
C VAL A 94 -5.41 -0.50 -12.63
N THR A 95 -4.60 -0.87 -13.63
CA THR A 95 -3.15 -0.84 -13.51
C THR A 95 -2.61 0.57 -13.45
N LYS A 96 -3.27 1.54 -14.11
CA LYS A 96 -2.86 2.94 -14.12
C LYS A 96 -2.85 3.57 -12.72
N ILE A 97 -3.82 3.22 -11.87
CA ILE A 97 -3.91 3.75 -10.50
C ILE A 97 -2.73 3.27 -9.65
N VAL A 98 -2.51 1.95 -9.67
CA VAL A 98 -1.40 1.31 -8.96
C VAL A 98 -0.08 1.83 -9.52
N TRP A 99 0.04 1.94 -10.83
CA TRP A 99 1.23 2.43 -11.49
C TRP A 99 1.54 3.89 -11.15
N ASN A 100 0.56 4.79 -11.15
CA ASN A 100 0.77 6.19 -10.75
C ASN A 100 1.34 6.31 -9.33
N SER A 101 0.96 5.41 -8.45
CA SER A 101 1.45 5.38 -7.07
C SER A 101 2.86 4.79 -6.94
N VAL A 102 3.14 3.71 -7.69
CA VAL A 102 4.40 2.96 -7.58
C VAL A 102 5.50 3.55 -8.48
N LYS A 103 5.15 4.25 -9.55
CA LYS A 103 6.09 4.85 -10.51
C LYS A 103 7.09 5.81 -9.85
N PRO A 104 6.69 6.75 -8.96
CA PRO A 104 7.64 7.57 -8.21
C PRO A 104 8.63 6.76 -7.35
N LEU A 105 8.19 5.64 -6.75
CA LEU A 105 9.06 4.79 -5.95
C LEU A 105 10.11 4.06 -6.82
N LEU A 106 9.71 3.53 -7.98
CA LEU A 106 10.60 2.74 -8.84
C LEU A 106 11.51 3.60 -9.71
N MET A 107 10.96 4.63 -10.35
CA MET A 107 11.65 5.46 -11.34
C MET A 107 11.94 6.88 -10.87
N GLY A 108 11.31 7.30 -9.78
CA GLY A 108 11.46 8.65 -9.28
C GLY A 108 12.83 8.92 -8.67
N LYS A 109 13.17 10.21 -8.68
CA LYS A 109 14.41 10.76 -8.13
C LYS A 109 14.15 11.42 -6.77
N ILE A 110 15.13 11.33 -5.89
CA ILE A 110 15.21 12.06 -4.64
C ILE A 110 16.15 13.23 -4.86
N LEU A 111 15.61 14.45 -4.84
CA LEU A 111 16.42 15.65 -4.91
C LEU A 111 16.93 16.00 -3.51
N TYR A 112 18.13 16.54 -3.37
CA TYR A 112 18.62 17.03 -2.08
C TYR A 112 19.36 18.36 -2.20
N ALA A 113 19.28 19.19 -1.16
CA ALA A 113 20.00 20.45 -1.03
C ALA A 113 20.40 20.75 0.43
N PRO A 114 21.57 21.34 0.70
CA PRO A 114 22.62 21.67 -0.27
C PRO A 114 23.52 20.47 -0.60
N ASP A 115 24.12 20.51 -1.79
CA ASP A 115 25.15 19.56 -2.19
C ASP A 115 26.48 19.83 -1.47
N SER A 116 26.65 19.20 -0.32
CA SER A 116 27.84 19.31 0.54
C SER A 116 28.49 17.94 0.77
N PRO A 117 29.81 17.89 1.03
CA PRO A 117 30.50 16.63 1.29
C PRO A 117 29.95 15.90 2.53
N ALA A 118 29.53 16.62 3.57
CA ALA A 118 28.85 16.04 4.72
C ALA A 118 27.53 15.35 4.32
N VAL A 119 26.69 16.01 3.52
CA VAL A 119 25.43 15.43 3.03
C VAL A 119 25.67 14.23 2.12
N ARG A 120 26.65 14.30 1.23
CA ARG A 120 27.03 13.15 0.38
C ARG A 120 27.43 11.93 1.20
N GLN A 121 28.09 12.12 2.34
CA GLN A 121 28.42 11.02 3.25
C GLN A 121 27.18 10.39 3.88
N ILE A 122 26.20 11.20 4.31
CA ILE A 122 24.89 10.71 4.81
C ILE A 122 24.22 9.87 3.72
N LEU A 123 24.12 10.43 2.51
CA LEU A 123 23.40 9.79 1.41
C LEU A 123 24.11 8.54 0.91
N LYS A 124 25.45 8.49 0.95
CA LYS A 124 26.20 7.26 0.67
C LYS A 124 25.83 6.14 1.64
N ASN A 125 25.67 6.47 2.93
CA ASN A 125 25.24 5.51 3.94
C ASN A 125 23.75 5.15 3.82
N ALA A 126 22.91 6.07 3.35
CA ALA A 126 21.51 5.82 3.08
C ALA A 126 21.28 4.97 1.81
N ASN A 127 22.20 5.00 0.85
CA ASN A 127 22.08 4.32 -0.44
C ASN A 127 22.34 2.80 -0.39
N THR A 128 22.59 2.22 0.79
CA THR A 128 22.96 0.80 0.91
C THR A 128 21.89 -0.14 0.39
N THR A 129 20.61 0.17 0.60
CA THR A 129 19.49 -0.66 0.11
C THR A 129 19.43 -0.70 -1.42
N PHE A 130 19.61 0.45 -2.08
CA PHE A 130 19.67 0.52 -3.54
C PHE A 130 20.95 -0.11 -4.09
N GLU A 131 22.07 -0.02 -3.37
CA GLU A 131 23.32 -0.70 -3.74
C GLU A 131 23.17 -2.23 -3.70
N GLU A 132 22.50 -2.80 -2.71
CA GLU A 132 22.24 -4.25 -2.67
C GLU A 132 21.34 -4.70 -3.84
N LEU A 133 20.33 -3.90 -4.21
CA LEU A 133 19.51 -4.16 -5.40
C LEU A 133 20.35 -4.05 -6.69
N GLU A 134 21.28 -3.12 -6.76
CA GLU A 134 22.19 -2.98 -7.89
C GLU A 134 23.13 -4.19 -8.01
N ARG A 135 23.65 -4.68 -6.89
CA ARG A 135 24.45 -5.91 -6.85
C ARG A 135 23.63 -7.11 -7.32
N LEU A 136 22.39 -7.24 -6.88
CA LEU A 136 21.50 -8.32 -7.31
C LEU A 136 21.22 -8.25 -8.83
N ARG A 137 21.03 -7.05 -9.38
CA ARG A 137 20.95 -6.83 -10.84
C ARG A 137 22.24 -7.24 -11.55
N SER A 138 23.40 -6.93 -10.98
CA SER A 138 24.69 -7.32 -11.56
C SER A 138 24.89 -8.84 -11.58
N MET A 139 24.41 -9.56 -10.56
CA MET A 139 24.41 -11.02 -10.52
C MET A 139 23.49 -11.61 -11.60
N GLY A 140 22.33 -11.01 -11.82
CA GLY A 140 21.42 -11.39 -12.92
C GLY A 140 22.06 -11.21 -14.30
N LYS A 141 22.83 -10.14 -14.51
CA LYS A 141 23.60 -9.94 -15.76
C LYS A 141 24.75 -10.93 -15.90
N ALA A 142 25.45 -11.24 -14.82
CA ALA A 142 26.52 -12.25 -14.82
C ALA A 142 26.00 -13.65 -15.18
N TRP A 143 24.74 -13.95 -14.92
CA TRP A 143 24.11 -15.21 -15.35
C TRP A 143 24.17 -15.42 -16.87
N GLU A 144 24.11 -14.37 -17.68
CA GLU A 144 24.19 -14.51 -19.14
C GLU A 144 25.52 -15.10 -19.60
N GLU A 145 26.61 -14.81 -18.89
CA GLU A 145 27.95 -15.34 -19.16
C GLU A 145 28.16 -16.75 -18.56
N VAL A 146 27.59 -16.99 -17.37
CA VAL A 146 27.74 -18.25 -16.63
C VAL A 146 26.81 -19.35 -17.17
N SER A 147 25.62 -18.98 -17.65
CA SER A 147 24.58 -19.89 -18.13
C SER A 147 25.12 -20.90 -19.17
N PRO A 148 25.77 -20.48 -20.27
CA PRO A 148 26.32 -21.42 -21.26
C PRO A 148 27.42 -22.33 -20.70
N GLN A 149 28.27 -21.81 -19.80
CA GLN A 149 29.36 -22.59 -19.18
C GLN A 149 28.79 -23.67 -18.26
N LEU A 150 27.76 -23.34 -17.51
CA LEU A 150 27.06 -24.27 -16.63
C LEU A 150 26.33 -25.33 -17.45
N TRP A 151 25.66 -24.94 -18.54
CA TRP A 151 25.02 -25.88 -19.46
C TRP A 151 26.03 -26.90 -20.03
N ASP A 152 27.17 -26.44 -20.54
CA ASP A 152 28.22 -27.31 -21.04
C ASP A 152 28.81 -28.20 -19.94
N PHE A 153 28.94 -27.68 -18.72
CA PHE A 153 29.37 -28.47 -17.57
C PHE A 153 28.43 -29.65 -17.28
N PHE A 154 27.12 -29.42 -17.23
CA PHE A 154 26.15 -30.49 -16.97
C PHE A 154 25.98 -31.45 -18.15
N GLN A 155 26.08 -30.94 -19.38
CA GLN A 155 25.88 -31.74 -20.58
C GLN A 155 27.11 -32.58 -20.95
N ASN A 156 28.29 -31.96 -21.02
CA ASN A 156 29.48 -32.52 -21.68
C ASN A 156 30.69 -32.74 -20.76
N SER A 157 30.69 -32.21 -19.53
CA SER A 157 31.90 -32.32 -18.69
C SER A 157 32.22 -33.76 -18.27
N VAL A 158 33.52 -34.04 -18.22
CA VAL A 158 34.04 -35.33 -17.74
C VAL A 158 33.73 -35.51 -16.25
N GLN A 159 33.79 -34.44 -15.47
CA GLN A 159 33.50 -34.41 -14.04
C GLN A 159 32.05 -34.86 -13.77
N MET A 160 31.08 -34.33 -14.52
CA MET A 160 29.68 -34.71 -14.34
C MET A 160 29.43 -36.16 -14.76
N ASN A 161 30.10 -36.61 -15.83
CA ASN A 161 30.04 -38.00 -16.25
C ASN A 161 30.68 -38.96 -15.22
N MET A 162 31.75 -38.55 -14.53
CA MET A 162 32.32 -39.32 -13.42
C MET A 162 31.34 -39.44 -12.24
N ILE A 163 30.65 -38.35 -11.88
CA ILE A 163 29.63 -38.35 -10.83
C ILE A 163 28.48 -39.31 -11.21
N ARG A 164 27.96 -39.19 -12.44
CA ARG A 164 26.93 -40.11 -12.97
C ARG A 164 27.36 -41.57 -12.90
N ASN A 165 28.61 -41.87 -13.28
CA ASN A 165 29.12 -43.25 -13.26
C ASN A 165 29.38 -43.78 -11.84
N THR A 166 29.75 -42.90 -10.92
CA THR A 166 30.01 -43.24 -9.52
C THR A 166 28.70 -43.56 -8.79
N ILE A 167 27.64 -42.78 -9.03
CA ILE A 167 26.31 -43.03 -8.45
C ILE A 167 25.67 -44.30 -9.06
N LYS A 168 25.97 -44.63 -10.32
CA LYS A 168 25.54 -45.90 -10.94
C LYS A 168 26.16 -47.15 -10.28
N ASN A 169 27.26 -47.03 -9.53
CA ASN A 169 27.88 -48.18 -8.88
C ASN A 169 27.02 -48.63 -7.68
N PRO A 170 26.56 -49.90 -7.63
CA PRO A 170 25.64 -50.38 -6.59
C PRO A 170 26.16 -50.22 -5.15
N THR A 171 27.47 -50.24 -4.93
CA THR A 171 28.03 -50.01 -3.57
C THR A 171 27.91 -48.56 -3.14
N VAL A 172 28.03 -47.62 -4.08
CA VAL A 172 27.87 -46.19 -3.81
C VAL A 172 26.40 -45.83 -3.73
N ALA A 173 25.55 -46.42 -4.58
CA ALA A 173 24.10 -46.25 -4.51
C ALA A 173 23.56 -46.71 -3.14
N ASP A 174 23.93 -47.90 -2.65
CA ASP A 174 23.53 -48.39 -1.32
C ASP A 174 24.05 -47.48 -0.19
N PHE A 175 25.27 -46.95 -0.31
CA PHE A 175 25.80 -45.99 0.65
C PHE A 175 25.04 -44.65 0.65
N ILE A 176 24.66 -44.15 -0.52
CA ILE A 176 23.87 -42.93 -0.67
C ILE A 176 22.46 -43.16 -0.13
N ASP A 177 21.82 -44.28 -0.47
CA ASP A 177 20.47 -44.61 -0.05
C ASP A 177 20.36 -44.76 1.48
N ARG A 178 21.35 -45.39 2.14
CA ARG A 178 21.41 -45.46 3.61
C ARG A 178 21.58 -44.10 4.29
N ASN A 179 22.31 -43.18 3.66
CA ASN A 179 22.45 -41.82 4.19
C ASN A 179 21.24 -40.93 3.87
N LEU A 180 20.41 -41.34 2.90
CA LEU A 180 19.20 -40.63 2.49
C LEU A 180 17.92 -41.30 3.00
N GLU A 181 18.02 -42.32 3.86
CA GLU A 181 16.88 -43.10 4.37
C GLU A 181 15.87 -42.24 5.15
N ASP A 182 16.33 -41.17 5.80
CA ASP A 182 15.49 -40.16 6.46
C ASP A 182 14.77 -39.22 5.47
N THR A 183 14.85 -39.49 4.16
CA THR A 183 14.45 -38.56 3.11
C THR A 183 13.67 -39.25 1.98
N GLU A 184 12.72 -38.55 1.36
CA GLU A 184 11.94 -39.08 0.23
C GLU A 184 12.76 -39.28 -1.07
N LEU A 185 14.08 -39.04 -1.07
CA LEU A 185 14.92 -39.14 -2.26
C LEU A 185 15.82 -40.37 -2.21
N SER A 186 15.87 -41.08 -3.34
CA SER A 186 16.78 -42.19 -3.58
C SER A 186 17.90 -41.83 -4.56
N SER A 187 18.93 -42.66 -4.60
CA SER A 187 20.02 -42.64 -5.58
C SER A 187 19.50 -42.69 -7.02
N LYS A 188 18.37 -43.38 -7.25
CA LYS A 188 17.70 -43.46 -8.56
C LYS A 188 17.08 -42.12 -8.96
N ASP A 189 16.52 -41.37 -8.02
CA ASP A 189 15.95 -40.04 -8.27
C ASP A 189 17.04 -39.03 -8.63
N ILE A 190 18.20 -39.11 -7.97
CA ILE A 190 19.37 -38.28 -8.29
C ILE A 190 19.91 -38.62 -9.69
N LEU A 191 19.99 -39.91 -10.02
CA LEU A 191 20.39 -40.34 -11.37
C LEU A 191 19.40 -39.91 -12.45
N ASN A 192 18.10 -39.96 -12.16
CA ASN A 192 17.05 -39.47 -13.04
C ASN A 192 17.18 -37.96 -13.26
N PHE A 193 17.37 -37.19 -12.18
CA PHE A 193 17.57 -35.74 -12.27
C PHE A 193 18.81 -35.35 -13.09
N LEU A 194 19.90 -36.12 -12.98
CA LEU A 194 21.16 -35.90 -13.69
C LEU A 194 21.21 -36.55 -15.08
N TYR A 195 20.12 -37.14 -15.55
CA TYR A 195 20.07 -37.86 -16.81
C TYR A 195 20.40 -36.95 -18.00
N ASN A 196 21.02 -37.52 -19.03
CA ASN A 196 21.54 -36.78 -20.19
C ASN A 196 21.08 -37.36 -21.54
N GLY A 197 20.58 -38.60 -21.54
CA GLY A 197 20.18 -39.30 -22.75
C GLY A 197 18.82 -38.83 -23.28
N PRO A 198 18.32 -39.48 -24.33
CA PRO A 198 16.99 -39.21 -24.86
C PRO A 198 15.92 -39.60 -23.83
N PRO A 199 14.80 -38.86 -23.74
CA PRO A 199 13.73 -39.11 -22.78
C PRO A 199 13.09 -40.51 -22.94
N GLU A 200 13.16 -41.09 -24.13
CA GLU A 200 12.64 -42.42 -24.48
C GLU A 200 13.34 -43.56 -23.72
N ASP A 201 14.60 -43.37 -23.34
CA ASP A 201 15.41 -44.38 -22.64
C ASP A 201 15.21 -44.34 -21.11
N ARG A 202 14.22 -43.57 -20.61
CA ARG A 202 13.95 -43.48 -19.17
C ARG A 202 13.09 -44.62 -18.66
N PRO A 203 13.27 -45.03 -17.39
CA PRO A 203 12.32 -45.90 -16.71
C PRO A 203 10.94 -45.25 -16.64
N GLU A 204 9.87 -45.97 -17.03
CA GLU A 204 8.48 -45.48 -17.01
C GLU A 204 7.97 -45.07 -15.61
N ASP A 205 8.57 -45.60 -14.54
CA ASP A 205 8.20 -45.31 -13.14
C ASP A 205 8.74 -43.96 -12.61
N MET A 206 9.50 -43.21 -13.41
CA MET A 206 10.20 -41.99 -12.96
C MET A 206 9.64 -40.71 -13.59
N PRO A 207 9.55 -39.60 -12.84
CA PRO A 207 9.03 -38.34 -13.36
C PRO A 207 9.95 -37.74 -14.44
N GLU A 208 9.34 -37.09 -15.45
CA GLU A 208 10.04 -36.34 -16.52
C GLU A 208 10.59 -34.99 -15.99
N PHE A 209 11.49 -35.04 -15.01
CA PHE A 209 12.05 -33.86 -14.36
C PHE A 209 13.57 -33.92 -14.22
N ASP A 210 14.26 -33.10 -15.02
CA ASP A 210 15.73 -33.04 -15.05
C ASP A 210 16.30 -31.69 -14.64
N TRP A 211 17.62 -31.67 -14.50
CA TRP A 211 18.43 -30.46 -14.45
C TRP A 211 18.15 -29.49 -15.61
N ARG A 212 17.80 -29.98 -16.81
CA ARG A 212 17.45 -29.12 -17.96
C ARG A 212 16.17 -28.32 -17.73
N ASN A 213 15.17 -28.91 -17.06
CA ASN A 213 13.93 -28.23 -16.75
C ASN A 213 14.17 -27.11 -15.73
N ILE A 214 14.97 -27.39 -14.69
CA ILE A 214 15.38 -26.37 -13.71
C ILE A 214 16.20 -25.28 -14.39
N PHE A 215 17.14 -25.65 -15.26
CA PHE A 215 17.99 -24.69 -15.94
C PHE A 215 17.18 -23.77 -16.85
N ASN A 216 16.28 -24.31 -17.68
CA ASN A 216 15.42 -23.53 -18.55
C ASN A 216 14.49 -22.61 -17.74
N LEU A 217 13.92 -23.10 -16.65
CA LEU A 217 13.10 -22.29 -15.75
C LEU A 217 13.93 -21.16 -15.11
N THR A 218 15.13 -21.48 -14.63
CA THR A 218 16.04 -20.51 -14.01
C THR A 218 16.49 -19.46 -15.03
N ASP A 219 16.82 -19.86 -16.25
CA ASP A 219 17.20 -18.97 -17.34
C ASP A 219 16.05 -18.03 -17.73
N GLN A 220 14.82 -18.55 -17.86
CA GLN A 220 13.64 -17.73 -18.10
C GLN A 220 13.38 -16.72 -16.96
N VAL A 221 13.45 -17.16 -15.70
CA VAL A 221 13.24 -16.29 -14.53
C VAL A 221 14.30 -15.20 -14.45
N ILE A 222 15.57 -15.53 -14.69
CA ILE A 222 16.67 -14.55 -14.61
C ILE A 222 16.60 -13.57 -15.78
N ARG A 223 16.29 -14.02 -17.00
CA ARG A 223 16.06 -13.13 -18.15
C ARG A 223 14.91 -12.17 -17.89
N MET A 224 13.78 -12.69 -17.40
CA MET A 224 12.65 -11.86 -16.98
C MET A 224 13.11 -10.84 -15.92
N PHE A 225 13.79 -11.29 -14.87
CA PHE A 225 14.30 -10.40 -13.83
C PHE A 225 15.22 -9.30 -14.38
N ASN A 226 16.09 -9.63 -15.34
CA ASN A 226 16.96 -8.67 -16.01
C ASN A 226 16.14 -7.65 -16.82
N ASP A 227 15.23 -8.11 -17.69
CA ASP A 227 14.39 -7.25 -18.54
C ASP A 227 13.57 -6.24 -17.70
N TYR A 228 12.96 -6.68 -16.60
CA TYR A 228 12.23 -5.80 -15.69
C TYR A 228 13.16 -4.96 -14.81
N GLY A 229 14.31 -5.50 -14.40
CA GLY A 229 15.32 -4.81 -13.59
C GLY A 229 16.00 -3.65 -14.33
N GLU A 230 16.05 -3.68 -15.66
CA GLU A 230 16.52 -2.56 -16.49
C GLU A 230 15.58 -1.36 -16.45
N CYS A 231 14.30 -1.55 -16.12
CA CYS A 231 13.34 -0.46 -15.97
C CYS A 231 13.48 0.30 -14.65
N LEU A 232 14.26 -0.22 -13.69
CA LEU A 232 14.43 0.39 -12.37
C LEU A 232 15.58 1.40 -12.38
N ASN A 233 15.30 2.63 -11.95
CA ASN A 233 16.34 3.62 -11.70
C ASN A 233 16.80 3.55 -10.23
N LEU A 234 17.96 2.92 -10.04
CA LEU A 234 18.62 2.76 -8.73
C LEU A 234 19.44 4.00 -8.33
N ASN A 235 19.84 4.83 -9.29
CA ASN A 235 20.51 6.11 -9.03
C ASN A 235 19.47 7.20 -8.74
N LYS A 236 18.99 7.20 -7.49
CA LYS A 236 17.88 8.07 -7.07
C LYS A 236 18.30 9.47 -6.62
N PHE A 237 19.45 9.63 -5.97
CA PHE A 237 19.85 10.89 -5.36
C PHE A 237 20.45 11.89 -6.37
N VAL A 238 19.90 13.11 -6.42
CA VAL A 238 20.42 14.21 -7.25
C VAL A 238 20.62 15.46 -6.39
N GLY A 239 21.83 15.99 -6.40
CA GLY A 239 22.23 17.15 -5.60
C GLY A 239 21.96 18.47 -6.29
N HIS A 240 21.50 19.45 -5.51
CA HIS A 240 21.34 20.84 -5.92
C HIS A 240 22.00 21.77 -4.88
N ALA A 241 22.38 22.97 -5.31
CA ALA A 241 23.02 23.94 -4.42
C ALA A 241 22.00 24.55 -3.44
N ASP A 242 20.86 25.00 -3.96
CA ASP A 242 19.86 25.76 -3.22
C ASP A 242 18.50 25.07 -3.17
N GLU A 243 17.70 25.43 -2.16
CA GLU A 243 16.33 24.97 -1.96
C GLU A 243 15.40 25.40 -3.11
N ASP A 244 15.61 26.60 -3.66
CA ASP A 244 14.81 27.12 -4.77
C ASP A 244 15.08 26.36 -6.06
N GLN A 245 16.34 26.02 -6.34
CA GLN A 245 16.72 25.21 -7.49
C GLN A 245 16.14 23.81 -7.39
N LEU A 246 16.19 23.21 -6.19
CA LEU A 246 15.55 21.92 -5.91
C LEU A 246 14.05 21.98 -6.18
N THR A 247 13.37 23.05 -5.74
CA THR A 247 11.92 23.22 -5.92
C THR A 247 11.55 23.38 -7.39
N HIS A 248 12.32 24.17 -8.14
CA HIS A 248 12.09 24.38 -9.57
C HIS A 248 12.29 23.09 -10.38
N GLN A 249 13.30 22.29 -10.02
CA GLN A 249 13.53 20.98 -10.64
C GLN A 249 12.46 19.95 -10.22
N ALA A 250 11.98 20.02 -8.98
CA ALA A 250 10.91 19.15 -8.49
C ALA A 250 9.62 19.33 -9.30
N LEU A 251 9.23 20.57 -9.62
CA LEU A 251 8.06 20.87 -10.46
C LEU A 251 8.16 20.22 -11.84
N TYR A 252 9.33 20.29 -12.48
CA TYR A 252 9.56 19.63 -13.78
C TYR A 252 9.43 18.10 -13.67
N LEU A 253 9.98 17.50 -12.60
CA LEU A 253 9.90 16.04 -12.40
C LEU A 253 8.51 15.56 -11.97
N LEU A 254 7.71 16.43 -11.35
CA LEU A 254 6.31 16.15 -11.02
C LEU A 254 5.47 15.99 -12.27
N GLU A 255 5.66 16.83 -13.30
CA GLU A 255 4.94 16.70 -14.58
C GLU A 255 5.21 15.35 -15.26
N GLU A 256 6.41 14.78 -15.09
CA GLU A 256 6.76 13.45 -15.62
C GLU A 256 6.38 12.27 -14.69
N ASN A 257 5.78 12.52 -13.52
CA ASN A 257 5.59 11.53 -12.43
C ASN A 257 6.89 10.81 -12.02
N LYS A 258 8.02 11.54 -12.03
CA LYS A 258 9.37 11.05 -11.67
C LYS A 258 9.95 11.78 -10.45
N PHE A 259 9.18 12.59 -9.76
CA PHE A 259 9.56 13.17 -8.48
C PHE A 259 9.12 12.25 -7.35
N TRP A 260 10.06 11.76 -6.53
CA TRP A 260 9.71 11.00 -5.33
C TRP A 260 9.71 11.88 -4.09
N ALA A 261 10.83 12.54 -3.82
CA ALA A 261 10.97 13.43 -2.69
C ALA A 261 12.08 14.47 -2.87
N GLY A 262 12.03 15.52 -2.07
CA GLY A 262 13.05 16.55 -1.91
C GLY A 262 13.54 16.58 -0.47
N LEU A 263 14.84 16.51 -0.26
CA LEU A 263 15.49 16.59 1.04
C LEU A 263 16.14 17.97 1.19
N THR A 264 15.80 18.69 2.25
CA THR A 264 16.39 20.01 2.52
C THR A 264 16.98 20.02 3.92
N PHE A 265 18.29 20.24 4.03
CA PHE A 265 18.98 20.33 5.31
C PHE A 265 19.13 21.79 5.74
N LEU A 266 18.67 22.13 6.95
CA LEU A 266 18.44 23.53 7.35
C LEU A 266 19.63 24.25 7.99
N ASP A 267 20.65 23.50 8.40
CA ASP A 267 21.84 24.03 9.09
C ASP A 267 23.13 23.54 8.41
N MET A 268 23.08 23.36 7.08
CA MET A 268 24.22 22.95 6.26
C MET A 268 24.38 23.87 5.06
N TYR A 269 25.62 24.02 4.60
CA TYR A 269 25.99 24.81 3.45
C TYR A 269 26.81 23.96 2.47
N PRO A 270 26.96 24.35 1.19
CA PRO A 270 27.69 23.55 0.20
C PRO A 270 29.15 23.19 0.59
N TRP A 271 29.80 24.03 1.41
CA TRP A 271 31.16 23.81 1.90
C TRP A 271 31.24 23.11 3.28
N THR A 272 30.13 22.59 3.79
CA THR A 272 30.11 21.91 5.09
C THR A 272 30.71 20.51 5.00
N ASP A 273 31.88 20.31 5.66
CA ASP A 273 32.57 19.01 5.72
C ASP A 273 32.17 18.16 6.93
N LYS A 274 31.81 18.81 8.05
CA LYS A 274 31.51 18.13 9.32
C LYS A 274 30.03 18.23 9.65
N LEU A 275 29.46 17.09 10.08
CA LEU A 275 28.09 17.00 10.54
C LEU A 275 27.89 17.73 11.88
N PRO A 276 26.84 18.56 12.02
CA PRO A 276 26.46 19.13 13.30
C PRO A 276 25.91 18.02 14.24
N ALA A 277 26.02 18.24 15.55
CA ALA A 277 25.54 17.29 16.55
C ALA A 277 24.02 17.09 16.49
N HIS A 278 23.28 18.18 16.30
CA HIS A 278 21.83 18.14 16.06
C HIS A 278 21.56 18.61 14.64
N LEU A 279 21.06 17.70 13.81
CA LEU A 279 20.77 17.94 12.41
C LEU A 279 19.26 18.08 12.21
N LYS A 280 18.85 19.13 11.50
CA LYS A 280 17.46 19.36 11.11
C LYS A 280 17.34 19.23 9.59
N PHE A 281 16.40 18.41 9.15
CA PHE A 281 16.10 18.23 7.75
C PHE A 281 14.59 18.25 7.50
N LYS A 282 14.21 18.61 6.28
CA LYS A 282 12.84 18.60 5.77
C LYS A 282 12.76 17.56 4.67
N ILE A 283 11.73 16.72 4.73
CA ILE A 283 11.31 15.88 3.61
C ILE A 283 10.13 16.59 2.94
N ARG A 284 10.24 16.85 1.64
CA ARG A 284 9.20 17.42 0.80
C ARG A 284 8.76 16.39 -0.21
N MET A 285 7.47 16.12 -0.28
CA MET A 285 6.89 15.18 -1.23
C MET A 285 5.68 15.84 -1.87
N ASP A 286 5.16 15.22 -2.93
CA ASP A 286 3.94 15.67 -3.55
C ASP A 286 2.74 15.56 -2.59
N ILE A 287 1.78 16.47 -2.69
CA ILE A 287 0.60 16.53 -1.82
C ILE A 287 -0.27 15.28 -1.93
N ASP A 288 -0.25 14.60 -3.07
CA ASP A 288 -1.03 13.38 -3.28
C ASP A 288 -0.35 12.14 -2.69
N ALA A 289 0.97 12.20 -2.49
CA ALA A 289 1.77 11.11 -1.95
C ALA A 289 1.89 11.13 -0.41
N VAL A 290 1.65 12.26 0.24
CA VAL A 290 1.74 12.39 1.71
C VAL A 290 0.50 13.01 2.33
N GLU A 291 0.28 12.78 3.62
CA GLU A 291 -0.87 13.34 4.31
C GLU A 291 -0.76 14.87 4.41
N ARG A 292 -1.91 15.54 4.35
CA ARG A 292 -1.96 17.00 4.39
C ARG A 292 -1.54 17.52 5.77
N THR A 293 -0.56 18.41 5.78
CA THR A 293 0.01 18.99 7.02
C THR A 293 -0.81 20.15 7.60
N ASN A 294 -1.95 20.49 7.01
CA ASN A 294 -2.85 21.53 7.51
C ASN A 294 -3.71 21.07 8.71
N LYS A 295 -3.82 19.76 8.94
CA LYS A 295 -4.56 19.16 10.06
C LYS A 295 -3.72 18.06 10.69
N ILE A 296 -3.79 17.95 12.02
CA ILE A 296 -3.15 16.86 12.78
C ILE A 296 -4.19 15.78 13.13
N LYS A 297 -5.46 16.18 13.28
CA LYS A 297 -6.59 15.32 13.60
C LYS A 297 -7.80 15.76 12.77
N ASP A 298 -8.73 14.85 12.55
CA ASP A 298 -10.01 15.22 11.94
C ASP A 298 -10.79 16.16 12.85
N ARG A 299 -11.54 17.05 12.20
CA ARG A 299 -12.36 18.06 12.87
C ARG A 299 -13.48 17.42 13.69
N TYR A 300 -14.06 16.34 13.18
CA TYR A 300 -15.05 15.54 13.86
C TYR A 300 -14.44 14.18 14.17
N TRP A 301 -14.82 13.64 15.32
CA TRP A 301 -14.48 12.26 15.64
C TRP A 301 -15.53 11.37 15.00
N ASP A 302 -15.08 10.53 14.08
CA ASP A 302 -15.88 9.50 13.44
C ASP A 302 -15.38 8.14 13.97
N PRO A 303 -16.29 7.24 14.41
CA PRO A 303 -15.89 5.95 14.93
C PRO A 303 -15.36 5.06 13.81
N GLY A 304 -14.20 4.46 13.99
CA GLY A 304 -13.65 3.47 13.06
C GLY A 304 -12.12 3.44 13.02
N PRO A 305 -11.53 2.34 12.51
CA PRO A 305 -10.10 2.29 12.22
C PRO A 305 -9.78 3.13 10.99
N ARG A 306 -8.72 3.92 11.07
CA ARG A 306 -8.09 4.52 9.88
C ARG A 306 -7.21 3.47 9.20
N ALA A 307 -7.83 2.68 8.34
CA ALA A 307 -7.22 1.52 7.71
C ALA A 307 -7.30 1.54 6.18
N ASP A 308 -7.78 2.63 5.57
CA ASP A 308 -7.77 2.73 4.11
C ASP A 308 -6.32 2.79 3.59
N PRO A 309 -5.87 1.81 2.78
CA PRO A 309 -4.52 1.78 2.24
C PRO A 309 -4.19 2.99 1.33
N VAL A 310 -5.18 3.60 0.70
CA VAL A 310 -4.98 4.68 -0.28
C VAL A 310 -5.07 6.05 0.37
N GLU A 311 -6.09 6.29 1.20
CA GLU A 311 -6.32 7.60 1.81
C GLU A 311 -5.66 7.75 3.19
N ASP A 312 -5.81 6.77 4.10
CA ASP A 312 -5.32 6.89 5.48
C ASP A 312 -3.83 6.54 5.63
N LEU A 313 -3.34 5.63 4.79
CA LEU A 313 -1.97 5.09 4.86
C LEU A 313 -0.98 5.79 3.91
N ARG A 314 -1.26 7.04 3.51
CA ARG A 314 -0.41 7.84 2.60
C ARG A 314 1.07 7.87 2.98
N TYR A 315 1.42 8.01 4.26
CA TYR A 315 2.83 8.01 4.69
C TYR A 315 3.58 6.71 4.39
N ILE A 316 2.88 5.58 4.37
CA ILE A 316 3.43 4.26 4.04
C ILE A 316 3.42 4.07 2.52
N TRP A 317 2.26 4.27 1.88
CA TRP A 317 2.08 4.03 0.45
C TRP A 317 2.91 4.99 -0.41
N GLY A 318 2.97 6.28 -0.07
CA GLY A 318 3.83 7.26 -0.74
C GLY A 318 5.32 7.12 -0.41
N GLY A 319 5.66 6.32 0.59
CA GLY A 319 7.04 5.99 0.96
C GLY A 319 7.77 7.05 1.77
N PHE A 320 7.05 8.01 2.37
CA PHE A 320 7.64 8.98 3.30
C PHE A 320 8.31 8.30 4.49
N ALA A 321 7.65 7.31 5.10
CA ALA A 321 8.18 6.58 6.24
C ALA A 321 9.46 5.81 5.88
N TYR A 322 9.51 5.20 4.69
CA TYR A 322 10.70 4.50 4.20
C TYR A 322 11.87 5.46 3.95
N LEU A 323 11.60 6.62 3.35
CA LEU A 323 12.62 7.64 3.12
C LEU A 323 13.12 8.22 4.45
N GLN A 324 12.23 8.45 5.40
CA GLN A 324 12.59 8.91 6.74
C GLN A 324 13.51 7.89 7.43
N ASP A 325 13.10 6.63 7.47
CA ASP A 325 13.90 5.55 8.08
C ASP A 325 15.28 5.42 7.43
N MET A 326 15.35 5.43 6.09
CA MET A 326 16.59 5.32 5.32
C MET A 326 17.54 6.50 5.60
N ILE A 327 17.04 7.73 5.64
CA ILE A 327 17.85 8.93 5.89
C ILE A 327 18.28 9.01 7.35
N GLU A 328 17.41 8.69 8.31
CA GLU A 328 17.75 8.65 9.73
C GLU A 328 18.84 7.61 10.02
N HIS A 329 18.73 6.41 9.44
CA HIS A 329 19.80 5.41 9.49
C HIS A 329 21.11 5.92 8.88
N GLY A 330 21.05 6.62 7.74
CA GLY A 330 22.21 7.26 7.12
C GLY A 330 22.87 8.31 8.02
N ILE A 331 22.07 9.11 8.74
CA ILE A 331 22.56 10.13 9.69
C ILE A 331 23.20 9.46 10.91
N ILE A 332 22.51 8.49 11.53
CA ILE A 332 23.00 7.77 12.72
C ILE A 332 24.33 7.10 12.41
N LYS A 333 24.42 6.40 11.28
CA LYS A 333 25.65 5.74 10.82
C LYS A 333 26.78 6.74 10.60
N SER A 334 26.48 7.90 10.00
CA SER A 334 27.49 8.94 9.74
C SER A 334 27.98 9.65 11.00
N GLN A 335 27.13 9.80 12.03
CA GLN A 335 27.52 10.44 13.29
C GLN A 335 28.21 9.47 14.25
N THR A 336 27.76 8.21 14.33
CA THR A 336 28.28 7.23 15.28
C THR A 336 29.43 6.38 14.74
N ASN A 337 29.61 6.35 13.40
CA ASN A 337 30.54 5.45 12.70
C ASN A 337 30.37 3.97 13.09
N LYS A 338 29.15 3.57 13.46
CA LYS A 338 28.80 2.18 13.79
C LYS A 338 27.68 1.70 12.89
N ASP A 339 27.80 0.47 12.42
CA ASP A 339 26.73 -0.22 11.71
C ASP A 339 25.76 -0.82 12.73
N THR A 340 24.77 -0.04 13.16
CA THR A 340 23.67 -0.57 13.98
C THR A 340 22.56 -1.08 13.08
N LEU A 341 22.35 -2.40 13.09
CA LEU A 341 21.28 -3.09 12.37
C LEU A 341 19.95 -2.95 13.15
N LEU A 342 19.45 -1.73 13.27
CA LEU A 342 18.14 -1.49 13.90
C LEU A 342 17.06 -1.71 12.83
N GLY A 343 16.29 -2.80 12.97
CA GLY A 343 15.11 -3.03 12.15
C GLY A 343 13.91 -2.35 12.80
N VAL A 344 13.32 -1.35 12.13
CA VAL A 344 12.07 -0.71 12.59
C VAL A 344 10.88 -1.38 11.89
N TYR A 345 9.91 -1.84 12.67
CA TYR A 345 8.66 -2.40 12.15
C TYR A 345 7.48 -1.51 12.56
N VAL A 346 6.57 -1.28 11.62
CA VAL A 346 5.36 -0.48 11.85
C VAL A 346 4.17 -1.41 12.04
N GLN A 347 3.50 -1.31 13.18
CA GLN A 347 2.29 -2.06 13.49
C GLN A 347 1.17 -1.10 13.89
N GLN A 348 0.02 -1.18 13.22
CA GLN A 348 -1.18 -0.46 13.64
C GLN A 348 -1.75 -1.08 14.93
N ILE A 349 -2.25 -0.24 15.82
CA ILE A 349 -2.97 -0.68 17.02
C ILE A 349 -4.34 -1.22 16.57
N PRO A 350 -4.73 -2.44 16.98
CA PRO A 350 -6.03 -3.00 16.61
C PRO A 350 -7.17 -2.17 17.18
N TYR A 351 -8.17 -1.88 16.34
CA TYR A 351 -9.37 -1.15 16.74
C TYR A 351 -10.45 -2.14 17.22
N PRO A 352 -11.21 -1.84 18.29
CA PRO A 352 -12.29 -2.70 18.75
C PRO A 352 -13.41 -2.79 17.70
N CYS A 353 -14.20 -3.87 17.73
CA CYS A 353 -15.37 -4.00 16.87
C CYS A 353 -16.31 -2.82 17.06
N TYR A 354 -16.71 -2.17 15.97
CA TYR A 354 -17.63 -1.05 15.96
C TYR A 354 -18.68 -1.23 14.87
N VAL A 355 -19.79 -0.50 14.99
CA VAL A 355 -20.83 -0.43 13.97
C VAL A 355 -20.83 0.99 13.43
N ASP A 356 -20.76 1.11 12.10
CA ASP A 356 -20.83 2.41 11.44
C ASP A 356 -22.28 2.74 11.08
N ASP A 357 -22.94 3.47 11.98
CA ASP A 357 -24.32 3.94 11.79
C ASP A 357 -24.33 5.45 11.55
N LEU A 358 -23.79 5.89 10.40
CA LEU A 358 -23.79 7.30 9.98
C LEU A 358 -25.20 7.91 10.02
N PHE A 359 -26.22 7.10 9.72
CA PHE A 359 -27.62 7.51 9.81
C PHE A 359 -28.01 7.89 11.24
N MET A 360 -27.67 7.06 12.23
CA MET A 360 -27.98 7.32 13.63
C MET A 360 -27.24 8.57 14.15
N LEU A 361 -25.97 8.73 13.77
CA LEU A 361 -25.18 9.91 14.12
C LEU A 361 -25.82 11.19 13.57
N THR A 362 -26.22 11.17 12.29
CA THR A 362 -26.85 12.29 11.61
C THR A 362 -28.23 12.59 12.22
N LEU A 363 -29.04 11.57 12.48
CA LEU A 363 -30.34 11.70 13.12
C LEU A 363 -30.22 12.36 14.49
N ASN A 364 -29.31 11.90 15.34
CA ASN A 364 -29.10 12.47 16.68
C ASN A 364 -28.72 13.96 16.63
N ARG A 365 -27.93 14.38 15.64
CA ARG A 365 -27.55 15.80 15.46
C ARG A 365 -28.71 16.65 14.91
N CYS A 366 -29.52 16.11 14.01
CA CYS A 366 -30.63 16.84 13.37
C CYS A 366 -31.94 16.80 14.17
N PHE A 367 -32.09 15.85 15.10
CA PHE A 367 -33.33 15.64 15.86
C PHE A 367 -33.82 16.91 16.58
N PRO A 368 -32.98 17.70 17.29
CA PRO A 368 -33.46 18.92 17.93
C PRO A 368 -34.01 19.95 16.95
N ILE A 369 -33.44 20.04 15.74
CA ILE A 369 -33.89 20.98 14.71
C ILE A 369 -35.30 20.59 14.23
N PHE A 370 -35.53 19.30 13.97
CA PHE A 370 -36.85 18.80 13.59
C PHE A 370 -37.90 19.01 14.68
N MET A 371 -37.52 18.83 15.96
CA MET A 371 -38.42 19.07 17.10
C MET A 371 -38.82 20.56 17.21
N VAL A 372 -37.86 21.48 17.04
CA VAL A 372 -38.15 22.93 17.04
C VAL A 372 -39.05 23.31 15.87
N LEU A 373 -38.81 22.77 14.67
CA LEU A 373 -39.65 23.00 13.50
C LEU A 373 -41.08 22.49 13.71
N ALA A 374 -41.27 21.35 14.39
CA ALA A 374 -42.59 20.83 14.69
C ALA A 374 -43.38 21.72 15.67
N TRP A 375 -42.69 22.33 16.64
CA TRP A 375 -43.34 23.14 17.68
C TRP A 375 -43.46 24.63 17.35
N ILE A 376 -42.79 25.12 16.31
CA ILE A 376 -42.78 26.55 15.98
C ILE A 376 -44.19 27.14 15.84
N TYR A 377 -45.10 26.40 15.21
CA TYR A 377 -46.49 26.83 15.02
C TYR A 377 -47.26 26.83 16.34
N SER A 378 -47.13 25.77 17.15
CA SER A 378 -47.79 25.66 18.45
C SER A 378 -47.37 26.79 19.40
N VAL A 379 -46.04 27.03 19.50
CA VAL A 379 -45.49 28.13 20.32
C VAL A 379 -45.94 29.49 19.80
N SER A 380 -45.97 29.70 18.48
CA SER A 380 -46.45 30.96 17.90
C SER A 380 -47.92 31.22 18.24
N MET A 381 -48.75 30.18 18.23
CA MET A 381 -50.17 30.29 18.54
C MET A 381 -50.43 30.58 20.03
N THR A 382 -49.68 29.94 20.95
CA THR A 382 -49.80 30.23 22.39
C THR A 382 -49.34 31.65 22.72
N VAL A 383 -48.24 32.11 22.12
CA VAL A 383 -47.77 33.51 22.28
C VAL A 383 -48.83 34.50 21.76
N LYS A 384 -49.42 34.23 20.58
CA LYS A 384 -50.52 35.05 20.05
C LYS A 384 -51.69 35.11 21.04
N GLY A 385 -52.07 33.99 21.64
CA GLY A 385 -53.13 33.93 22.64
C GLY A 385 -52.84 34.79 23.88
N ILE A 386 -51.63 34.69 24.43
CA ILE A 386 -51.21 35.49 25.60
C ILE A 386 -51.17 36.99 25.27
N VAL A 387 -50.69 37.35 24.08
CA VAL A 387 -50.63 38.76 23.64
C VAL A 387 -52.03 39.32 23.43
N LEU A 388 -52.94 38.55 22.82
CA LEU A 388 -54.33 38.95 22.60
C LEU A 388 -55.07 39.17 23.92
N GLU A 389 -54.87 38.29 24.91
CA GLU A 389 -55.46 38.46 26.25
C GLU A 389 -54.96 39.74 26.94
N LYS A 390 -53.67 40.07 26.76
CA LYS A 390 -53.09 41.32 27.27
C LYS A 390 -53.61 42.55 26.54
N GLU A 391 -53.75 42.50 25.21
CA GLU A 391 -54.27 43.60 24.40
C GLU A 391 -55.70 43.96 24.80
N LEU A 392 -56.56 42.93 24.97
CA LEU A 392 -57.94 43.10 25.42
C LEU A 392 -58.09 43.39 26.92
N ARG A 393 -56.97 43.47 27.66
CA ARG A 393 -56.92 43.70 29.12
C ARG A 393 -57.73 42.68 29.95
N LEU A 394 -57.99 41.49 29.39
CA LEU A 394 -58.77 40.43 30.05
C LEU A 394 -58.07 39.93 31.32
N LYS A 395 -56.74 39.93 31.30
CA LYS A 395 -55.92 39.63 32.47
C LYS A 395 -56.21 40.56 33.66
N ASP A 396 -56.40 41.85 33.41
CA ASP A 396 -56.64 42.83 34.48
C ASP A 396 -58.09 42.73 34.99
N THR A 397 -59.05 42.41 34.10
CA THR A 397 -60.43 42.11 34.54
C THR A 397 -60.50 40.86 35.43
N LEU A 398 -59.76 39.80 35.10
CA LEU A 398 -59.69 38.58 35.91
C LEU A 398 -59.04 38.83 37.28
N LYS A 399 -58.02 39.69 37.33
CA LYS A 399 -57.43 40.13 38.61
C LYS A 399 -58.43 40.92 39.46
N THR A 400 -59.24 41.80 38.86
CA THR A 400 -60.28 42.54 39.61
C THR A 400 -61.39 41.62 40.15
N MET A 401 -61.61 40.46 39.53
CA MET A 401 -62.52 39.41 40.01
C MET A 401 -61.92 38.53 41.11
N GLY A 402 -60.67 38.77 41.54
CA GLY A 402 -60.01 38.05 42.64
C GLY A 402 -59.10 36.90 42.20
N VAL A 403 -58.84 36.70 40.91
CA VAL A 403 -57.94 35.65 40.42
C VAL A 403 -56.48 36.06 40.62
N SER A 404 -55.70 35.20 41.28
CA SER A 404 -54.27 35.46 41.49
C SER A 404 -53.47 35.25 40.20
N ASN A 405 -52.37 36.00 40.04
CA ASN A 405 -51.51 35.88 38.85
C ASN A 405 -50.91 34.47 38.69
N GLY A 406 -50.71 33.74 39.80
CA GLY A 406 -50.23 32.35 39.76
C GLY A 406 -51.21 31.41 39.07
N VAL A 407 -52.51 31.55 39.34
CA VAL A 407 -53.55 30.72 38.71
C VAL A 407 -53.62 30.97 37.20
N ILE A 408 -53.50 32.22 36.76
CA ILE A 408 -53.50 32.60 35.33
C ILE A 408 -52.28 31.98 34.59
N TRP A 409 -51.11 31.99 35.21
CA TRP A 409 -49.94 31.33 34.61
C TRP A 409 -50.06 29.80 34.64
N CYS A 410 -50.64 29.23 35.68
CA CYS A 410 -50.93 27.79 35.73
C CYS A 410 -51.91 27.37 34.63
N THR A 411 -52.96 28.15 34.34
CA THR A 411 -53.89 27.83 33.24
C THR A 411 -53.20 27.84 31.89
N TRP A 412 -52.38 28.86 31.60
CA TRP A 412 -51.60 28.91 30.35
C TRP A 412 -50.58 27.78 30.23
N PHE A 413 -49.95 27.40 31.35
CA PHE A 413 -49.01 26.28 31.39
C PHE A 413 -49.71 24.95 31.11
N ILE A 414 -50.83 24.67 31.78
CA ILE A 414 -51.59 23.42 31.60
C ILE A 414 -52.10 23.31 30.16
N ASP A 415 -52.67 24.37 29.60
CA ASP A 415 -53.19 24.38 28.23
C ASP A 415 -52.07 24.14 27.20
N SER A 416 -50.95 24.87 27.34
CA SER A 416 -49.78 24.68 26.47
C SER A 416 -49.16 23.29 26.63
N PHE A 417 -49.07 22.77 27.85
CA PHE A 417 -48.51 21.45 28.14
C PHE A 417 -49.36 20.34 27.53
N ILE A 418 -50.69 20.41 27.63
CA ILE A 418 -51.60 19.42 27.04
C ILE A 418 -51.45 19.42 25.51
N MET A 419 -51.45 20.59 24.88
CA MET A 419 -51.30 20.72 23.42
C MET A 419 -49.94 20.20 22.94
N MET A 420 -48.86 20.53 23.65
CA MET A 420 -47.52 20.02 23.33
C MET A 420 -47.43 18.51 23.57
N ALA A 421 -47.92 17.99 24.69
CA ALA A 421 -47.92 16.57 25.00
C ALA A 421 -48.67 15.74 23.94
N ALA A 422 -49.86 16.18 23.54
CA ALA A 422 -50.63 15.53 22.47
C ALA A 422 -49.89 15.53 21.12
N SER A 423 -49.20 16.63 20.79
CA SER A 423 -48.39 16.69 19.56
C SER A 423 -47.19 15.74 19.61
N THR A 424 -46.54 15.61 20.78
CA THR A 424 -45.37 14.73 20.95
C THR A 424 -45.75 13.26 20.92
N THR A 425 -46.85 12.85 21.55
CA THR A 425 -47.31 11.46 21.52
C THR A 425 -47.64 11.04 20.09
N LEU A 426 -48.33 11.89 19.33
CA LEU A 426 -48.64 11.64 17.92
C LEU A 426 -47.35 11.52 17.07
N LEU A 427 -46.38 12.42 17.26
CA LEU A 427 -45.06 12.34 16.61
C LEU A 427 -44.33 11.03 16.95
N THR A 428 -44.30 10.63 18.22
CA THR A 428 -43.65 9.38 18.63
C THR A 428 -44.32 8.15 18.04
N ILE A 429 -45.65 8.12 17.94
CA ILE A 429 -46.39 7.02 17.31
C ILE A 429 -46.06 6.95 15.82
N ILE A 430 -46.04 8.09 15.12
CA ILE A 430 -45.70 8.12 13.69
C ILE A 430 -44.28 7.59 13.45
N ILE A 431 -43.32 7.98 14.31
CA ILE A 431 -41.93 7.53 14.18
C ILE A 431 -41.82 6.03 14.47
N MET A 432 -42.45 5.54 15.53
CA MET A 432 -42.43 4.12 15.93
C MET A 432 -43.16 3.17 14.97
N VAL A 433 -44.17 3.66 14.24
CA VAL A 433 -44.95 2.84 13.29
C VAL A 433 -44.31 2.79 11.90
N ARG A 434 -43.39 3.72 11.59
CA ARG A 434 -42.68 3.78 10.29
C ARG A 434 -41.22 3.35 10.34
N ALA A 435 -40.60 3.33 11.52
CA ALA A 435 -39.36 2.59 11.77
C ALA A 435 -39.70 1.11 11.97
#